data_AF-A0A522R4A6-F1
#
_entry.id   AF-A0A522R4A6-F1
#
_cell.length_a   1.000
_cell.length_b   1.000
_cell.length_c   1.000
_cell.angle_alpha   90.00
_cell.angle_beta   90.00
_cell.angle_gamma   90.00
#
_symmetry.space_group_name_H-M   'P 1'
#
loop_
_entity.id
_entity.type
_entity.pdbx_description
1 polymer ?
#
loop_
_entity_poly.entity_id
_entity_poly.type
_entity_poly.pdbx_seq_one_letter_code
_entity_poly.pdbx_strand_id
1 'polypeptide(L)' 'MNYRHQYHAGNFADVFKHAVMVRIIEYLKRKEKAFRVIDTHAGIGLYDLSSTEARK' A
#
# COMPACT_ATOMS: atom_id res chain seq x y z
N MET A 1 8.91 -6.35 -16.06
CA MET A 1 9.13 -7.10 -14.80
C MET A 1 8.08 -8.19 -14.69
N ASN A 2 8.45 -9.38 -14.19
CA ASN A 2 7.54 -10.52 -14.07
C ASN A 2 6.74 -10.51 -12.75
N TYR A 3 7.13 -9.69 -11.77
CA TYR A 3 6.37 -9.51 -10.54
C TYR A 3 5.11 -8.68 -10.79
N ARG A 4 3.97 -9.17 -10.28
CA ARG A 4 2.67 -8.51 -10.37
C ARG A 4 2.07 -8.48 -8.97
N HIS A 5 1.95 -7.29 -8.38
CA HIS A 5 1.49 -7.16 -6.99
C HIS A 5 0.04 -7.64 -6.78
N GLN A 6 -0.77 -7.73 -7.84
CA GLN A 6 -2.13 -8.26 -7.80
C GLN A 6 -2.22 -9.69 -7.23
N TYR A 7 -1.17 -10.51 -7.34
CA TYR A 7 -1.12 -11.86 -6.75
C TYR A 7 -0.81 -11.88 -5.24
N HIS A 8 -0.55 -10.70 -4.67
CA HIS A 8 -0.16 -10.55 -3.27
C HIS A 8 -0.98 -9.48 -2.55
N ALA A 9 -1.87 -8.81 -3.27
CA ALA A 9 -2.66 -7.70 -2.77
C ALA A 9 -3.50 -8.15 -1.56
N GLY A 10 -3.36 -7.44 -0.44
CA GLY A 10 -4.15 -7.70 0.77
C GLY A 10 -3.66 -8.89 1.62
N ASN A 11 -2.50 -9.48 1.32
CA ASN A 11 -1.90 -10.49 2.19
C ASN A 11 -1.41 -9.90 3.53
N PHE A 12 -0.88 -10.74 4.43
CA PHE A 12 -0.42 -10.30 5.75
C PHE A 12 0.69 -9.21 5.69
N ALA A 13 1.53 -9.24 4.66
CA ALA A 13 2.59 -8.26 4.48
C ALA A 13 2.02 -6.89 4.10
N ASP A 14 0.99 -6.85 3.24
CA ASP A 14 0.25 -5.63 2.93
C ASP A 14 -0.49 -5.07 4.13
N VAL A 15 -1.10 -5.92 4.96
CA VAL A 15 -1.74 -5.48 6.21
C VAL A 15 -0.74 -4.78 7.12
N PHE A 16 0.43 -5.39 7.35
CA PHE A 16 1.49 -4.79 8.17
C PHE A 16 2.01 -3.48 7.56
N LYS A 17 2.35 -3.49 6.27
CA LYS A 17 2.88 -2.33 5.53
C LYS A 17 1.91 -1.15 5.59
N HIS A 18 0.63 -1.37 5.29
CA HIS A 18 -0.37 -0.31 5.28
C HIS A 18 -0.71 0.20 6.69
N ALA A 19 -0.74 -0.67 7.71
CA ALA A 19 -0.94 -0.24 9.10
C ALA A 19 0.17 0.72 9.56
N VAL A 20 1.43 0.40 9.27
CA VAL A 20 2.58 1.26 9.56
C VAL A 20 2.51 2.56 8.77
N MET A 21 2.22 2.49 7.46
CA MET A 21 2.13 3.67 6.59
C MET A 21 1.06 4.66 7.08
N VAL A 22 -0.15 4.17 7.39
CA VAL A 22 -1.23 5.01 7.95
C VAL A 22 -0.79 5.64 9.26
N ARG A 23 -0.10 4.90 10.13
CA ARG A 23 0.36 5.43 11.42
C ARG A 23 1.40 6.55 11.28
N ILE A 24 2.27 6.45 10.28
CA ILE A 24 3.25 7.49 9.93
C ILE A 24 2.53 8.72 9.38
N ILE A 25 1.60 8.56 8.45
CA ILE A 25 0.81 9.67 7.87
C ILE A 25 0.05 10.43 8.97
N GLU A 26 -0.65 9.70 9.85
CA GLU A 26 -1.38 10.31 10.97
C GLU A 26 -0.44 11.00 11.98
N TYR A 27 0.79 10.54 12.12
CA TYR A 27 1.78 11.23 12.94
C TYR A 27 2.27 12.53 12.28
N LEU A 28 2.57 12.51 10.97
CA LEU A 28 3.07 13.67 10.23
C LEU A 28 2.02 14.80 10.17
N LYS A 29 0.73 14.46 10.07
CA LYS A 29 -0.39 15.40 10.11
C LYS A 29 -0.49 16.24 11.39
N ARG A 30 0.22 15.87 12.46
CA ARG A 30 0.22 16.63 13.74
C ARG A 30 0.90 18.00 13.64
N LYS A 31 1.70 18.23 12.60
CA LYS A 31 2.34 19.52 12.32
C LYS A 31 1.60 20.19 11.16
N GLU A 32 1.30 21.48 11.30
CA GLU A 32 0.59 22.24 10.24
C GLU A 32 1.39 22.38 8.94
N LYS A 33 2.72 22.23 8.98
CA LYS A 33 3.55 22.29 7.77
C LYS A 33 3.24 21.10 6.86
N ALA A 34 3.07 21.38 5.57
CA ALA A 34 2.85 20.34 4.56
C ALA A 34 4.01 19.33 4.51
N PHE A 35 3.69 18.10 4.11
CA PHE A 35 4.65 17.03 3.84
C PHE A 35 4.33 16.36 2.50
N ARG A 36 5.30 15.63 1.94
CA ARG A 36 5.16 14.87 0.70
C ARG A 36 5.27 13.38 0.99
N VAL A 37 4.45 12.58 0.31
CA VAL A 37 4.60 11.12 0.26
C VAL A 37 5.20 10.78 -1.09
N ILE A 38 6.31 10.04 -1.09
CA ILE A 38 6.99 9.56 -2.29
C ILE A 38 6.96 8.05 -2.24
N ASP A 39 6.25 7.44 -3.18
CA ASP A 39 6.18 5.99 -3.33
C ASP A 39 6.98 5.57 -4.58
N THR A 40 8.09 4.88 -4.35
CA THR A 40 9.01 4.47 -5.42
C THR A 40 8.49 3.25 -6.21
N HIS A 41 7.55 2.50 -5.63
CA HIS A 41 7.03 1.25 -6.20
C HIS A 41 5.50 1.16 -5.98
N ALA A 42 4.77 2.18 -6.41
CA ALA A 42 3.34 2.38 -6.09
C ALA A 42 2.38 1.32 -6.66
N GLY A 43 2.82 0.51 -7.62
CA GLY A 43 1.94 -0.44 -8.32
C GLY A 43 0.81 0.28 -9.09
N ILE A 44 -0.38 -0.32 -9.13
CA ILE A 44 -1.54 0.22 -9.86
C ILE A 44 -2.53 1.00 -8.98
N GLY A 45 -2.22 1.20 -7.69
CA GLY A 45 -3.07 1.91 -6.73
C GLY A 45 -4.15 1.03 -6.09
N LEU A 46 -5.10 0.52 -6.88
CA LEU A 46 -6.22 -0.30 -6.38
C LEU A 46 -6.21 -1.69 -7.01
N TYR A 47 -6.50 -2.71 -6.20
CA TYR A 47 -6.55 -4.11 -6.61
C TYR A 47 -7.92 -4.71 -6.28
N ASP A 48 -8.48 -5.46 -7.23
CA ASP A 48 -9.68 -6.27 -7.00
C ASP A 48 -9.31 -7.59 -6.31
N LEU A 49 -9.67 -7.71 -5.03
CA LEU A 49 -9.41 -8.92 -4.23
C LEU A 49 -10.33 -10.11 -4.59
N SER A 50 -11.35 -9.88 -5.44
CA SER A 50 -12.19 -10.94 -5.99
C SER A 50 -11.61 -11.57 -7.27
N SER A 51 -10.57 -10.97 -7.85
CA SER A 51 -9.91 -11.44 -9.07
C SER A 51 -9.28 -12.83 -8.90
N THR A 52 -9.07 -13.52 -10.03
CA THR A 52 -8.42 -14.83 -10.03
C THR A 52 -6.98 -14.77 -9.55
N GLU A 53 -6.31 -13.65 -9.75
CA GLU A 53 -4.91 -13.45 -9.41
C GLU A 53 -4.74 -13.20 -7.93
N ALA A 54 -5.61 -12.44 -7.29
CA ALA A 54 -5.59 -12.20 -5.84
C ALA A 54 -5.93 -13.45 -5.00
N ARG A 55 -6.52 -14.48 -5.64
CA ARG A 55 -6.93 -15.75 -5.00
C ARG A 55 -5.98 -16.92 -5.31
N LYS A 56 -4.86 -16.66 -5.97
CA LYS A 56 -3.80 -17.63 -6.24
C LYS A 56 -2.66 -17.47 -5.25
#